data_AF-A0A7S7QMV2-F1
#
_entry.id   AF-A0A7S7QMV2-F1
#
_cell.length_a   1.000
_cell.length_b   1.000
_cell.length_c   1.000
_cell.angle_alpha   90.00
_cell.angle_beta   90.00
_cell.angle_gamma   90.00
#
_symmetry.space_group_name_H-M   'P 1'
#
loop_
_entity.id
_entity.type
_entity.pdbx_description
1 polymer ?
#
loop_
_entity_poly.entity_id
_entity_poly.type
_entity_poly.pdbx_seq_one_letter_code
_entity_poly.pdbx_strand_id
1 'polypeptide(L)'
;MSATEAEAFMARLEAGEAIRTIIGGAGGRPLCSRKAFFKHCELHPEWGKTALAFANTNGALKTIEGNKKRYAARTHCQRGHEQTGDNVGFQPSRGRHYCKVCHRENERKDPSVKLAERAALESEKRARNPERTVMREAPEAWKRCYKLVAEQTGKWTSFCRCCEKELLLSSFYPAAHDKQRVSRTCISCADAINAGSITFTMNATEADRFIERLEAGDTLRLILNRKDAICQKKAFLKHCELHPAWAERAHQLAQRNAAEAQNRKRLSKKAFATRTHCSKGHPLTPENVGIKPVNGTRYCKACNYANVARGKPITPDVERAVRNAILTNMKITDIYNGGPGRKPICTYGTLRTARRLNADLGRFFDEQLSERRAYRRSNGGVLVPDCSPNDIPVYIFQPGDYEWLYGLTPRHLPKNDRDVIVSDLWIELTERRLRREDVPTRAKDLIKKHNRENPSRAYGDIRSPLSLDAPAYLDGTMLRGETVSESLWERL
;
A
#
# COMPACT_ATOMS: atom_id res chain seq x y z
N MET A 1 -1.57 -13.58 -27.14
CA MET A 1 -1.16 -12.35 -27.83
C MET A 1 -0.30 -12.84 -28.98
N SER A 2 -0.67 -12.54 -30.22
CA SER A 2 0.20 -12.84 -31.36
C SER A 2 1.47 -11.99 -31.30
N ALA A 3 2.50 -12.36 -32.07
CA ALA A 3 3.71 -11.54 -32.20
C ALA A 3 3.38 -10.12 -32.72
N THR A 4 2.51 -10.03 -33.72
CA THR A 4 2.02 -8.75 -34.27
C THR A 4 1.27 -7.90 -33.25
N GLU A 5 0.43 -8.52 -32.39
CA GLU A 5 -0.21 -7.81 -31.28
C GLU A 5 0.81 -7.32 -30.25
N ALA A 6 1.88 -8.09 -29.99
CA ALA A 6 2.93 -7.74 -29.05
C ALA A 6 3.78 -6.55 -29.52
N GLU A 7 4.14 -6.52 -30.80
CA GLU A 7 4.85 -5.39 -31.43
C GLU A 7 3.99 -4.12 -31.42
N ALA A 8 2.72 -4.21 -31.85
CA ALA A 8 1.79 -3.08 -31.82
C ALA A 8 1.55 -2.57 -30.39
N PHE A 9 1.56 -3.48 -29.40
CA PHE A 9 1.44 -3.12 -27.99
C PHE A 9 2.66 -2.33 -27.49
N MET A 10 3.88 -2.76 -27.86
CA MET A 10 5.11 -2.05 -27.51
C MET A 10 5.21 -0.68 -28.18
N ALA A 11 4.89 -0.58 -29.47
CA ALA A 11 4.90 0.69 -30.20
C ALA A 11 4.00 1.75 -29.53
N ARG A 12 2.83 1.35 -29.01
CA ARG A 12 1.93 2.26 -28.27
C ARG A 12 2.48 2.64 -26.90
N LEU A 13 3.15 1.72 -26.21
CA LEU A 13 3.85 2.05 -24.96
C LEU A 13 5.00 3.03 -25.21
N GLU A 14 5.78 2.85 -26.27
CA GLU A 14 6.86 3.76 -26.66
C GLU A 14 6.31 5.14 -27.05
N ALA A 15 5.15 5.19 -27.70
CA ALA A 15 4.42 6.44 -27.98
C ALA A 15 3.83 7.13 -26.73
N GLY A 16 4.10 6.63 -25.52
CA GLY A 16 3.68 7.27 -24.26
C GLY A 16 2.26 6.89 -23.80
N GLU A 17 1.61 5.90 -24.41
CA GLU A 17 0.29 5.47 -23.96
C GLU A 17 0.33 4.69 -22.64
N ALA A 18 -0.68 4.90 -21.80
CA ALA A 18 -0.81 4.14 -20.56
C ALA A 18 -1.35 2.73 -20.84
N ILE A 19 -0.83 1.72 -20.15
CA ILE A 19 -1.27 0.32 -20.27
C ILE A 19 -2.79 0.14 -20.12
N ARG A 20 -3.45 0.98 -19.30
CA ARG A 20 -4.90 0.96 -19.11
C ARG A 20 -5.65 1.40 -20.38
N THR A 21 -5.08 2.29 -21.18
CA THR A 21 -5.66 2.73 -22.46
C THR A 21 -5.57 1.60 -23.48
N ILE A 22 -4.38 0.99 -23.60
CA ILE A 22 -4.08 -0.08 -24.56
C ILE A 22 -4.93 -1.34 -24.29
N ILE A 23 -5.02 -1.78 -23.03
CA ILE A 23 -5.76 -2.98 -22.61
C ILE A 23 -7.25 -2.70 -22.35
N GLY A 24 -7.58 -1.51 -21.84
CA GLY A 24 -8.92 -1.17 -21.37
C GLY A 24 -9.81 -0.52 -22.41
N GLY A 25 -9.28 -0.13 -23.57
CA GLY A 25 -10.03 0.48 -24.66
C GLY A 25 -10.57 1.88 -24.36
N ALA A 26 -9.91 2.63 -23.48
CA ALA A 26 -10.28 4.01 -23.18
C ALA A 26 -9.90 4.92 -24.36
N GLY A 27 -10.72 4.92 -25.42
CA GLY A 27 -10.49 5.64 -26.67
C GLY A 27 -10.35 4.76 -27.93
N GLY A 28 -10.67 3.47 -27.86
CA GLY A 28 -10.62 2.56 -29.02
C GLY A 28 -10.82 1.09 -28.64
N ARG A 29 -10.79 0.18 -29.64
CA ARG A 29 -10.83 -1.27 -29.37
C ARG A 29 -9.54 -1.67 -28.63
N PRO A 30 -9.62 -2.41 -27.51
CA PRO A 30 -8.43 -2.86 -26.81
C PRO A 30 -7.61 -3.80 -27.70
N LEU A 31 -6.29 -3.63 -27.70
CA LEU A 31 -5.38 -4.47 -28.50
C LEU A 31 -5.35 -5.92 -28.01
N CYS A 32 -5.39 -6.11 -26.69
CA CYS A 32 -5.44 -7.42 -26.08
C CYS A 32 -6.18 -7.37 -24.74
N SER A 33 -6.62 -8.52 -24.25
CA SER A 33 -7.20 -8.61 -22.90
C SER A 33 -6.11 -8.56 -21.83
N ARG A 34 -6.46 -8.10 -20.62
CA ARG A 34 -5.54 -8.07 -19.48
C ARG A 34 -4.92 -9.43 -19.16
N LYS A 35 -5.69 -10.51 -19.33
CA LYS A 35 -5.20 -11.88 -19.13
C LYS A 35 -4.19 -12.28 -20.20
N ALA A 36 -4.45 -11.91 -21.47
CA ALA A 36 -3.54 -12.19 -22.57
C ALA A 36 -2.20 -11.46 -22.41
N PHE A 37 -2.22 -10.20 -21.95
CA PHE A 37 -1.00 -9.45 -21.63
C PHE A 37 -0.17 -10.14 -20.56
N PHE A 38 -0.76 -10.48 -19.40
CA PHE A 38 0.02 -11.12 -18.32
C PHE A 38 0.55 -12.50 -18.72
N LYS A 39 -0.26 -13.31 -19.42
CA LYS A 39 0.21 -14.59 -19.95
C LYS A 39 1.38 -14.40 -20.94
N HIS A 40 1.37 -13.34 -21.73
CA HIS A 40 2.48 -13.05 -22.64
C HIS A 40 3.73 -12.57 -21.90
N CYS A 41 3.59 -11.74 -20.86
CA CYS A 41 4.71 -11.39 -19.97
C CYS A 41 5.33 -12.61 -19.28
N GLU A 42 4.51 -13.59 -18.88
CA GLU A 42 4.98 -14.85 -18.28
C GLU A 42 5.77 -15.71 -19.29
N LEU A 43 5.31 -15.76 -20.55
CA LEU A 43 5.97 -16.50 -21.62
C LEU A 43 7.23 -15.79 -22.17
N HIS A 44 7.28 -14.46 -22.09
CA HIS A 44 8.37 -13.63 -22.61
C HIS A 44 8.83 -12.62 -21.53
N PRO A 45 9.67 -13.05 -20.57
CA PRO A 45 10.00 -12.25 -19.39
C PRO A 45 10.74 -10.95 -19.70
N GLU A 46 11.67 -10.94 -20.65
CA GLU A 46 12.39 -9.72 -21.06
C GLU A 46 11.45 -8.68 -21.70
N TRP A 47 10.57 -9.14 -22.61
CA TRP A 47 9.52 -8.28 -23.18
C TRP A 47 8.61 -7.73 -22.08
N GLY A 48 8.19 -8.58 -21.14
CA GLY A 48 7.32 -8.18 -20.03
C GLY A 48 7.97 -7.14 -19.11
N LYS A 49 9.28 -7.26 -18.85
CA LYS A 49 10.06 -6.30 -18.07
C LYS A 49 10.11 -4.93 -18.76
N THR A 50 10.41 -4.88 -20.06
CA THR A 50 10.44 -3.65 -20.85
C THR A 50 9.05 -3.00 -20.94
N ALA A 51 8.02 -3.79 -21.24
CA ALA A 51 6.63 -3.31 -21.31
C ALA A 51 6.16 -2.71 -19.97
N LEU A 52 6.50 -3.34 -18.85
CA LEU A 52 6.17 -2.83 -17.52
C LEU A 52 6.93 -1.55 -17.16
N ALA A 53 8.19 -1.43 -17.59
CA ALA A 53 8.97 -0.21 -17.39
C ALA A 53 8.33 0.99 -18.09
N PHE A 54 8.01 0.87 -19.39
CA PHE A 54 7.28 1.91 -20.13
C PHE A 54 5.90 2.21 -19.51
N ALA A 55 5.14 1.18 -19.15
CA ALA A 55 3.82 1.34 -18.55
C ALA A 55 3.87 2.17 -17.24
N ASN A 56 4.90 1.98 -16.42
CA ASN A 56 5.10 2.73 -15.19
C ASN A 56 5.45 4.20 -15.47
N THR A 57 6.38 4.45 -16.41
CA THR A 57 6.77 5.80 -16.82
C THR A 57 5.57 6.57 -17.39
N ASN A 58 4.83 5.96 -18.31
CA ASN A 58 3.65 6.58 -18.93
C ASN A 58 2.53 6.82 -17.90
N GLY A 59 2.34 5.90 -16.95
CA GLY A 59 1.40 6.06 -15.84
C GLY A 59 1.74 7.25 -14.94
N ALA A 60 3.02 7.47 -14.65
CA ALA A 60 3.49 8.62 -13.88
C ALA A 60 3.26 9.94 -14.65
N LEU A 61 3.65 9.99 -15.93
CA LEU A 61 3.46 11.17 -16.78
C LEU A 61 1.98 11.56 -16.92
N LYS A 62 1.09 10.59 -17.19
CA LYS A 62 -0.37 10.84 -17.24
C LYS A 62 -0.96 11.34 -15.92
N THR A 63 -0.43 10.88 -14.79
CA THR A 63 -0.84 11.37 -13.46
C THR A 63 -0.43 12.82 -13.25
N ILE A 64 0.79 13.18 -13.65
CA ILE A 64 1.29 14.56 -13.60
C ILE A 64 0.44 15.46 -14.52
N GLU A 65 0.22 15.05 -15.76
CA GLU A 65 -0.60 15.78 -16.74
C GLU A 65 -2.05 15.98 -16.24
N GLY A 66 -2.67 14.93 -15.71
CA GLY A 66 -4.03 14.99 -15.15
C GLY A 66 -4.14 15.83 -13.87
N ASN A 67 -3.04 15.96 -13.10
CA ASN A 67 -2.98 16.92 -11.99
C ASN A 67 -2.79 18.35 -12.52
N LYS A 68 -1.89 18.57 -13.50
CA LYS A 68 -1.71 19.87 -14.17
C LYS A 68 -3.04 20.42 -14.68
N LYS A 69 -3.79 19.62 -15.45
CA LYS A 69 -5.14 19.98 -15.95
C LYS A 69 -6.13 20.34 -14.84
N ARG A 70 -6.20 19.53 -13.76
CA ARG A 70 -7.09 19.81 -12.62
C ARG A 70 -6.73 21.06 -11.83
N TYR A 71 -5.46 21.44 -11.80
CA TYR A 71 -5.01 22.66 -11.12
C TYR A 71 -5.14 23.90 -12.01
N ALA A 72 -4.83 23.79 -13.30
CA ALA A 72 -5.07 24.87 -14.26
C ALA A 72 -6.55 25.28 -14.30
N ALA A 73 -7.47 24.35 -14.07
CA ALA A 73 -8.90 24.63 -13.98
C ALA A 73 -9.37 25.24 -12.64
N ARG A 74 -8.51 25.34 -11.62
CA ARG A 74 -8.90 25.94 -10.32
C ARG A 74 -8.48 27.40 -10.29
N THR A 75 -9.47 28.27 -10.11
CA THR A 75 -9.24 29.70 -9.89
C THR A 75 -8.86 30.02 -8.45
N HIS A 76 -9.28 29.18 -7.48
CA HIS A 76 -9.05 29.42 -6.05
C HIS A 76 -8.63 28.16 -5.29
N CYS A 77 -7.81 28.34 -4.24
CA CYS A 77 -7.45 27.29 -3.32
C CYS A 77 -8.60 26.99 -2.33
N GLN A 78 -8.45 25.97 -1.48
CA GLN A 78 -9.48 25.60 -0.49
C GLN A 78 -9.72 26.65 0.60
N ARG A 79 -8.80 27.61 0.78
CA ARG A 79 -8.95 28.76 1.68
C ARG A 79 -9.43 30.03 0.98
N GLY A 80 -9.77 29.95 -0.30
CA GLY A 80 -10.23 31.11 -1.06
C GLY A 80 -9.14 31.99 -1.67
N HIS A 81 -7.84 31.70 -1.47
CA HIS A 81 -6.79 32.44 -2.19
C HIS A 81 -6.81 32.15 -3.68
N GLU A 82 -6.74 33.20 -4.49
CA GLU A 82 -6.64 33.12 -5.93
C GLU A 82 -5.38 32.35 -6.36
N GLN A 83 -5.52 31.49 -7.36
CA GLN A 83 -4.46 30.64 -7.92
C GLN A 83 -3.94 31.19 -9.25
N THR A 84 -3.63 32.49 -9.28
CA THR A 84 -2.91 33.16 -10.38
C THR A 84 -1.40 32.92 -10.26
N GLY A 85 -0.67 33.00 -11.38
CA GLY A 85 0.69 32.50 -11.59
C GLY A 85 1.63 32.49 -10.37
N ASP A 86 1.79 33.63 -9.70
CA ASP A 86 2.73 33.76 -8.58
C ASP A 86 2.29 33.04 -7.30
N ASN A 87 0.99 32.84 -7.12
CA ASN A 87 0.40 32.21 -5.94
C ASN A 87 0.35 30.68 -6.03
N VAL A 88 0.82 30.09 -7.13
CA VAL A 88 0.88 28.64 -7.35
C VAL A 88 2.34 28.17 -7.35
N GLY A 89 2.68 27.28 -6.42
CA GLY A 89 3.95 26.57 -6.42
C GLY A 89 3.78 25.13 -6.92
N PHE A 90 4.76 24.58 -7.64
CA PHE A 90 4.79 23.16 -8.00
C PHE A 90 5.77 22.42 -7.09
N GLN A 91 5.36 21.27 -6.56
CA GLN A 91 6.23 20.38 -5.77
C GLN A 91 6.60 19.15 -6.61
N PRO A 92 7.80 19.09 -7.23
CA PRO A 92 8.17 18.05 -8.19
C PRO A 92 8.08 16.64 -7.60
N SER A 93 8.56 16.47 -6.36
CA SER A 93 8.58 15.19 -5.65
C SER A 93 7.20 14.55 -5.43
N ARG A 94 6.14 15.34 -5.45
CA ARG A 94 4.76 14.86 -5.25
C ARG A 94 3.88 15.04 -6.49
N GLY A 95 4.38 15.70 -7.54
CA GLY A 95 3.61 16.03 -8.75
C GLY A 95 2.32 16.82 -8.44
N ARG A 96 2.38 17.75 -7.48
CA ARG A 96 1.21 18.53 -7.02
C ARG A 96 1.54 20.01 -6.94
N HIS A 97 0.55 20.84 -7.27
CA HIS A 97 0.62 22.26 -7.01
C HIS A 97 0.10 22.59 -5.60
N TYR A 98 0.62 23.65 -5.00
CA TYR A 98 0.18 24.18 -3.71
C TYR A 98 0.00 25.70 -3.81
N CYS A 99 -0.84 26.25 -2.94
CA CYS A 99 -1.01 27.70 -2.83
C CYS A 99 0.12 28.27 -1.99
N LYS A 100 0.95 29.16 -2.57
CA LYS A 100 2.08 29.78 -1.87
C LYS A 100 1.62 30.66 -0.71
N VAL A 101 0.46 31.32 -0.82
CA VAL A 101 -0.13 32.12 0.27
C VAL A 101 -0.47 31.25 1.47
N CYS A 102 -1.25 30.18 1.28
CA CYS A 102 -1.55 29.21 2.34
C CYS A 102 -0.28 28.65 2.98
N HIS A 103 0.76 28.43 2.17
CA HIS A 103 2.03 27.92 2.66
C HIS A 103 2.72 28.96 3.58
N ARG A 104 2.83 30.21 3.14
CA ARG A 104 3.40 31.31 3.93
C ARG A 104 2.63 31.57 5.22
N GLU A 105 1.29 31.61 5.17
CA GLU A 105 0.46 31.73 6.37
C GLU A 105 0.72 30.61 7.36
N ASN A 106 0.82 29.38 6.85
CA ASN A 106 1.06 28.23 7.69
C ASN A 106 2.49 28.24 8.26
N GLU A 107 3.46 28.83 7.58
CA GLU A 107 4.81 29.04 8.13
C GLU A 107 4.80 30.12 9.21
N ARG A 108 4.07 31.22 9.02
CA ARG A 108 3.95 32.32 9.99
C ARG A 108 3.21 31.95 11.28
N LYS A 109 2.27 31.01 11.23
CA LYS A 109 1.52 30.59 12.43
C LYS A 109 2.45 30.03 13.51
N ASP A 110 2.34 30.56 14.71
CA ASP A 110 3.05 30.07 15.90
C ASP A 110 2.75 28.57 16.16
N PRO A 111 3.75 27.75 16.48
CA PRO A 111 3.56 26.36 16.86
C PRO A 111 2.52 26.12 17.97
N SER A 112 2.41 27.02 18.95
CA SER A 112 1.45 26.94 20.07
C SER A 112 0.01 27.14 19.60
N VAL A 113 -0.24 28.09 18.70
CA VAL A 113 -1.57 28.33 18.10
C VAL A 113 -2.00 27.11 17.29
N LYS A 114 -1.06 26.48 16.56
CA LYS A 114 -1.31 25.22 15.86
C LYS A 114 -1.64 24.06 16.80
N LEU A 115 -1.16 24.09 18.04
CA LEU A 115 -1.42 23.08 19.07
C LEU A 115 -2.79 23.30 19.73
N ALA A 116 -3.13 24.55 20.05
CA ALA A 116 -4.42 24.94 20.65
C ALA A 116 -5.61 24.66 19.71
N GLU A 117 -5.51 25.05 18.43
CA GLU A 117 -6.51 24.71 17.39
C GLU A 117 -6.71 23.18 17.27
N ARG A 118 -5.66 22.41 17.59
CA ARG A 118 -5.69 20.95 17.56
C ARG A 118 -6.45 20.37 18.76
N ALA A 119 -6.18 20.87 19.97
CA ALA A 119 -6.80 20.43 21.20
C ALA A 119 -8.32 20.74 21.25
N ALA A 120 -8.73 21.93 20.78
CA ALA A 120 -10.14 22.33 20.72
C ALA A 120 -10.98 21.43 19.80
N LEU A 121 -10.42 21.02 18.64
CA LEU A 121 -11.08 20.07 17.75
C LEU A 121 -11.21 18.66 18.36
N GLU A 122 -10.41 18.37 19.38
CA GLU A 122 -10.32 17.06 20.03
C GLU A 122 -11.33 16.90 21.16
N SER A 123 -11.50 17.93 21.98
CA SER A 123 -12.54 17.99 23.02
C SER A 123 -13.94 17.90 22.41
N GLU A 124 -14.19 18.64 21.31
CA GLU A 124 -15.46 18.62 20.57
C GLU A 124 -15.81 17.21 20.05
N LYS A 125 -14.80 16.40 19.71
CA LYS A 125 -15.00 15.01 19.25
C LYS A 125 -15.33 14.05 20.39
N ARG A 126 -14.72 14.24 21.57
CA ARG A 126 -15.00 13.41 22.77
C ARG A 126 -16.41 13.64 23.28
N ALA A 127 -16.84 14.89 23.33
CA ALA A 127 -18.20 15.26 23.74
C ALA A 127 -19.30 14.59 22.88
N ARG A 128 -19.01 14.26 21.61
CA ARG A 128 -20.00 13.66 20.69
C ARG A 128 -20.21 12.15 20.84
N ASN A 129 -19.41 11.39 21.62
CA ASN A 129 -19.60 9.93 21.73
C ASN A 129 -18.96 9.29 23.00
N PRO A 130 -19.63 9.35 24.17
CA PRO A 130 -19.07 8.88 25.44
C PRO A 130 -19.00 7.34 25.56
N GLU A 131 -19.99 6.60 25.06
CA GLU A 131 -20.09 5.12 25.20
C GLU A 131 -18.93 4.36 24.56
N ARG A 132 -18.41 4.89 23.46
CA ARG A 132 -17.27 4.30 22.75
C ARG A 132 -15.96 4.45 23.53
N THR A 133 -15.91 5.36 24.50
CA THR A 133 -14.78 5.57 25.40
C THR A 133 -14.76 4.46 26.45
N VAL A 134 -15.92 4.12 27.02
CA VAL A 134 -16.09 3.06 28.03
C VAL A 134 -15.75 1.66 27.48
N MET A 135 -16.17 1.32 26.27
CA MET A 135 -15.87 -0.01 25.67
C MET A 135 -14.38 -0.24 25.37
N ARG A 136 -13.55 0.81 25.40
CA ARG A 136 -12.14 0.71 25.03
C ARG A 136 -11.26 0.33 26.22
N GLU A 137 -11.78 0.36 27.44
CA GLU A 137 -11.00 0.28 28.68
C GLU A 137 -11.03 -1.10 29.38
N ALA A 138 -11.82 -2.11 28.95
CA ALA A 138 -11.87 -3.43 29.66
C ALA A 138 -12.11 -4.72 28.80
N PRO A 139 -11.10 -5.30 28.13
CA PRO A 139 -11.24 -6.51 27.29
C PRO A 139 -11.20 -7.87 28.04
N GLU A 140 -10.61 -7.95 29.23
CA GLU A 140 -10.35 -9.23 29.94
C GLU A 140 -11.59 -9.80 30.66
N ALA A 141 -12.56 -8.96 31.03
CA ALA A 141 -13.81 -9.39 31.65
C ALA A 141 -14.68 -10.27 30.73
N TRP A 142 -14.57 -10.09 29.41
CA TRP A 142 -15.38 -10.81 28.42
C TRP A 142 -14.94 -12.26 28.21
N LYS A 143 -13.63 -12.54 28.26
CA LYS A 143 -13.07 -13.90 28.05
C LYS A 143 -13.44 -14.86 29.19
N ARG A 144 -13.52 -14.36 30.44
CA ARG A 144 -13.89 -15.17 31.61
C ARG A 144 -15.36 -15.59 31.58
N CYS A 145 -16.23 -14.71 31.10
CA CYS A 145 -17.67 -14.98 30.99
C CYS A 145 -17.97 -16.11 29.97
N TYR A 146 -17.23 -16.15 28.85
CA TYR A 146 -17.45 -17.15 27.80
C TYR A 146 -17.03 -18.58 28.17
N LYS A 147 -16.02 -18.71 29.05
CA LYS A 147 -15.51 -20.03 29.50
C LYS A 147 -16.47 -20.68 30.52
N LEU A 148 -16.99 -19.89 31.47
CA LEU A 148 -17.91 -20.36 32.51
C LEU A 148 -19.24 -20.86 31.94
N VAL A 149 -19.77 -20.18 30.91
CA VAL A 149 -21.02 -20.60 30.24
C VAL A 149 -20.82 -21.90 29.44
N ALA A 150 -19.63 -22.17 28.94
CA ALA A 150 -19.33 -23.39 28.17
C ALA A 150 -19.25 -24.65 29.03
N GLU A 151 -18.79 -24.52 30.29
CA GLU A 151 -18.64 -25.64 31.23
C GLU A 151 -19.99 -26.08 31.83
N GLN A 152 -21.01 -25.22 31.82
CA GLN A 152 -22.30 -25.51 32.49
C GLN A 152 -23.36 -26.23 31.62
N THR A 153 -23.26 -26.23 30.28
CA THR A 153 -24.41 -26.64 29.43
C THR A 153 -24.37 -28.05 28.84
N GLY A 154 -23.25 -28.79 28.89
CA GLY A 154 -23.18 -30.24 28.60
C GLY A 154 -23.63 -30.75 27.21
N LYS A 155 -24.11 -29.90 26.30
CA LYS A 155 -24.63 -30.28 24.97
C LYS A 155 -24.03 -29.40 23.89
N TRP A 156 -23.01 -29.93 23.23
CA TRP A 156 -22.43 -29.34 22.04
C TRP A 156 -22.26 -30.44 20.98
N THR A 157 -23.39 -30.85 20.40
CA THR A 157 -23.42 -31.56 19.12
C THR A 157 -23.44 -30.54 17.99
N SER A 158 -22.88 -30.92 16.84
CA SER A 158 -22.95 -30.15 15.60
C SER A 158 -23.20 -31.11 14.44
N PHE A 159 -23.92 -30.62 13.44
CA PHE A 159 -24.22 -31.40 12.25
C PHE A 159 -23.04 -31.38 11.29
N CYS A 160 -22.55 -32.55 10.88
CA CYS A 160 -21.54 -32.65 9.83
C CYS A 160 -22.18 -32.39 8.48
N ARG A 161 -21.69 -31.37 7.78
CA ARG A 161 -22.16 -30.98 6.45
C ARG A 161 -22.00 -32.07 5.39
N CYS A 162 -20.99 -32.93 5.50
CA CYS A 162 -20.66 -33.90 4.48
C CYS A 162 -21.42 -35.23 4.63
N CYS A 163 -21.54 -35.77 5.85
CA CYS A 163 -22.24 -37.03 6.10
C CYS A 163 -23.65 -36.85 6.69
N GLU A 164 -24.04 -35.61 6.97
CA GLU A 164 -25.34 -35.27 7.56
C GLU A 164 -25.65 -35.97 8.88
N LYS A 165 -24.60 -36.29 9.66
CA LYS A 165 -24.75 -36.86 11.00
C LYS A 165 -24.56 -35.79 12.06
N GLU A 166 -25.41 -35.80 13.07
CA GLU A 166 -25.19 -35.05 14.31
C GLU A 166 -24.09 -35.73 15.12
N LEU A 167 -22.97 -35.03 15.31
CA LEU A 167 -21.78 -35.57 15.96
C LEU A 167 -21.36 -34.63 17.08
N LEU A 168 -20.61 -35.15 18.06
CA LEU A 168 -20.03 -34.32 19.13
C LEU A 168 -19.04 -33.32 18.53
N LEU A 169 -18.94 -32.12 19.13
CA LEU A 169 -18.02 -31.08 18.66
C LEU A 169 -16.54 -31.54 18.61
N SER A 170 -16.17 -32.53 19.43
CA SER A 170 -14.85 -33.18 19.42
C SER A 170 -14.55 -33.96 18.13
N SER A 171 -15.58 -34.34 17.38
CA SER A 171 -15.45 -35.00 16.07
C SER A 171 -15.14 -34.01 14.93
N PHE A 172 -14.91 -32.73 15.22
CA PHE A 172 -14.61 -31.67 14.25
C PHE A 172 -13.24 -31.08 14.53
N TYR A 173 -12.52 -30.68 13.47
CA TYR A 173 -11.24 -29.99 13.65
C TYR A 173 -11.44 -28.64 14.38
N PRO A 174 -10.63 -28.36 15.42
CA PRO A 174 -10.60 -27.05 16.05
C PRO A 174 -10.13 -26.01 15.03
N ALA A 175 -10.88 -24.93 14.85
CA ALA A 175 -10.54 -23.92 13.84
C ALA A 175 -9.31 -23.13 14.25
N ALA A 176 -8.23 -23.30 13.47
CA ALA A 176 -6.89 -22.85 13.83
C ALA A 176 -6.71 -21.33 14.02
N HIS A 177 -7.63 -20.46 13.54
CA HIS A 177 -7.35 -19.02 13.49
C HIS A 177 -8.52 -18.04 13.72
N ASP A 178 -9.75 -18.50 13.94
CA ASP A 178 -10.89 -17.61 14.23
C ASP A 178 -11.77 -18.25 15.30
N LYS A 179 -11.77 -17.69 16.51
CA LYS A 179 -12.37 -18.26 17.74
C LYS A 179 -13.91 -18.41 17.69
N GLN A 180 -14.52 -18.28 16.51
CA GLN A 180 -15.97 -18.23 16.33
C GLN A 180 -16.52 -19.24 15.30
N ARG A 181 -15.71 -20.07 14.64
CA ARG A 181 -16.22 -21.01 13.61
C ARG A 181 -15.57 -22.38 13.68
N VAL A 182 -16.18 -23.35 14.36
CA VAL A 182 -15.84 -24.78 14.23
C VAL A 182 -15.96 -25.22 12.76
N SER A 183 -15.09 -26.12 12.30
CA SER A 183 -15.28 -26.79 11.01
C SER A 183 -16.70 -27.38 10.94
N ARG A 184 -17.42 -27.19 9.83
CA ARG A 184 -18.72 -27.85 9.62
C ARG A 184 -18.57 -29.27 9.08
N THR A 185 -17.34 -29.74 8.90
CA THR A 185 -17.05 -31.09 8.40
C THR A 185 -16.36 -31.87 9.50
N CYS A 186 -16.88 -33.05 9.84
CA CYS A 186 -16.24 -33.93 10.81
C CYS A 186 -14.88 -34.41 10.28
N ILE A 187 -14.03 -34.88 11.20
CA ILE A 187 -12.66 -35.31 10.92
C ILE A 187 -12.64 -36.36 9.80
N SER A 188 -13.45 -37.41 9.89
CA SER A 188 -13.48 -38.48 8.88
C SER A 188 -13.86 -37.99 7.47
N CYS A 189 -14.86 -37.12 7.36
CA CYS A 189 -15.23 -36.55 6.07
C CYS A 189 -14.17 -35.58 5.54
N ALA A 190 -13.51 -34.83 6.43
CA ALA A 190 -12.42 -33.95 6.03
C ALA A 190 -11.21 -34.75 5.52
N ASP A 191 -10.87 -35.86 6.17
CA ASP A 191 -9.82 -36.78 5.72
C ASP A 191 -10.14 -37.39 4.35
N ALA A 192 -11.39 -37.83 4.14
CA ALA A 192 -11.83 -38.34 2.85
C ALA A 192 -11.78 -37.28 1.73
N ILE A 193 -12.13 -36.03 2.04
CA ILE A 193 -11.99 -34.91 1.09
C ILE A 193 -10.51 -34.66 0.77
N ASN A 194 -9.64 -34.68 1.78
CA ASN A 194 -8.20 -34.47 1.60
C ASN A 194 -7.53 -35.60 0.81
N ALA A 195 -8.01 -36.84 1.00
CA ALA A 195 -7.60 -38.01 0.22
C ALA A 195 -8.18 -38.03 -1.21
N GLY A 196 -9.10 -37.11 -1.52
CA GLY A 196 -9.79 -37.05 -2.82
C GLY A 196 -10.83 -38.15 -3.03
N SER A 197 -11.14 -38.95 -2.00
CA SER A 197 -12.14 -40.02 -2.09
C SER A 197 -13.58 -39.49 -2.10
N ILE A 198 -13.80 -38.28 -1.57
CA ILE A 198 -15.08 -37.57 -1.64
C ILE A 198 -14.86 -36.19 -2.28
N THR A 199 -15.58 -35.90 -3.36
CA THR A 199 -15.59 -34.54 -3.93
C THR A 199 -16.54 -33.65 -3.14
N PHE A 200 -16.06 -32.46 -2.76
CA PHE A 200 -16.84 -31.51 -1.97
C PHE A 200 -17.96 -30.89 -2.83
N THR A 201 -19.17 -31.45 -2.73
CA THR A 201 -20.39 -30.99 -3.40
C THR A 201 -21.34 -30.35 -2.39
N MET A 202 -22.39 -29.67 -2.86
CA MET A 202 -23.50 -29.29 -2.01
C MET A 202 -24.32 -30.54 -1.65
N ASN A 203 -24.78 -30.62 -0.41
CA ASN A 203 -25.76 -31.64 -0.03
C ASN A 203 -27.17 -31.25 -0.51
N ALA A 204 -28.13 -32.17 -0.43
CA ALA A 204 -29.48 -31.96 -0.97
C ALA A 204 -30.18 -30.76 -0.30
N THR A 205 -30.11 -30.67 1.02
CA THR A 205 -30.70 -29.56 1.79
C THR A 205 -30.11 -28.19 1.40
N GLU A 206 -28.80 -28.13 1.17
CA GLU A 206 -28.14 -26.92 0.68
C GLU A 206 -28.57 -26.57 -0.74
N ALA A 207 -28.77 -27.56 -1.62
CA ALA A 207 -29.24 -27.36 -2.99
C ALA A 207 -30.65 -26.81 -3.03
N ASP A 208 -31.56 -27.33 -2.22
CA ASP A 208 -32.94 -26.84 -2.13
C ASP A 208 -32.99 -25.40 -1.61
N ARG A 209 -32.30 -25.14 -0.50
CA ARG A 209 -32.20 -23.78 0.07
C ARG A 209 -31.52 -22.80 -0.91
N PHE A 210 -30.62 -23.29 -1.76
CA PHE A 210 -29.97 -22.46 -2.77
C PHE A 210 -30.96 -22.04 -3.86
N ILE A 211 -31.78 -22.97 -4.36
CA ILE A 211 -32.86 -22.67 -5.31
C ILE A 211 -33.89 -21.75 -4.68
N GLU A 212 -34.33 -22.02 -3.44
CA GLU A 212 -35.28 -21.17 -2.71
C GLU A 212 -34.80 -19.71 -2.64
N ARG A 213 -33.52 -19.48 -2.30
CA ARG A 213 -32.95 -18.11 -2.30
C ARG A 213 -32.89 -17.50 -3.70
N LEU A 214 -32.57 -18.28 -4.73
CA LEU A 214 -32.61 -17.81 -6.11
C LEU A 214 -34.04 -17.46 -6.54
N GLU A 215 -35.05 -18.21 -6.11
CA GLU A 215 -36.45 -17.91 -6.40
C GLU A 215 -36.90 -16.64 -5.67
N ALA A 216 -36.43 -16.41 -4.44
CA ALA A 216 -36.63 -15.18 -3.69
C ALA A 216 -35.91 -13.93 -4.28
N GLY A 217 -35.18 -14.08 -5.39
CA GLY A 217 -34.53 -12.97 -6.09
C GLY A 217 -33.10 -12.66 -5.62
N ASP A 218 -32.49 -13.49 -4.77
CA ASP A 218 -31.10 -13.29 -4.38
C ASP A 218 -30.14 -13.56 -5.55
N THR A 219 -29.10 -12.74 -5.67
CA THR A 219 -28.06 -12.96 -6.69
C THR A 219 -27.07 -14.03 -6.21
N LEU A 220 -26.47 -14.80 -7.14
CA LEU A 220 -25.38 -15.76 -6.84
C LEU A 220 -24.26 -15.16 -5.97
N ARG A 221 -23.97 -13.87 -6.15
CA ARG A 221 -22.94 -13.18 -5.35
C ARG A 221 -23.31 -13.11 -3.87
N LEU A 222 -24.59 -12.93 -3.52
CA LEU A 222 -25.04 -12.89 -2.13
C LEU A 222 -24.99 -14.30 -1.52
N ILE A 223 -25.46 -15.30 -2.27
CA ILE A 223 -25.55 -16.68 -1.82
C ILE A 223 -24.15 -17.32 -1.64
N LEU A 224 -23.15 -16.94 -2.46
CA LEU A 224 -21.83 -17.58 -2.46
C LEU A 224 -20.72 -16.84 -1.68
N ASN A 225 -20.82 -15.51 -1.46
CA ASN A 225 -19.67 -14.71 -0.96
C ASN A 225 -19.90 -13.96 0.37
N ARG A 226 -21.06 -14.10 1.03
CA ARG A 226 -21.32 -13.43 2.30
C ARG A 226 -21.08 -14.33 3.52
N LYS A 227 -21.16 -13.76 4.73
CA LYS A 227 -21.02 -14.51 6.00
C LYS A 227 -22.11 -15.59 6.15
N ASP A 228 -23.26 -15.37 5.52
CA ASP A 228 -24.43 -16.24 5.39
C ASP A 228 -24.43 -17.09 4.10
N ALA A 229 -23.26 -17.29 3.48
CA ALA A 229 -23.17 -18.13 2.29
C ALA A 229 -23.62 -19.56 2.60
N ILE A 230 -24.50 -20.12 1.77
CA ILE A 230 -24.99 -21.50 1.91
C ILE A 230 -23.85 -22.47 1.64
N CYS A 231 -23.11 -22.24 0.55
CA CYS A 231 -22.03 -23.10 0.12
C CYS A 231 -20.86 -22.28 -0.44
N GLN A 232 -19.72 -22.94 -0.62
CA GLN A 232 -18.57 -22.34 -1.33
C GLN A 232 -18.78 -22.42 -2.84
N LYS A 233 -18.19 -21.47 -3.59
CA LYS A 233 -18.27 -21.46 -5.06
C LYS A 233 -17.82 -22.79 -5.72
N LYS A 234 -16.79 -23.46 -5.18
CA LYS A 234 -16.33 -24.74 -5.71
C LYS A 234 -17.38 -25.85 -5.57
N ALA A 235 -18.04 -25.92 -4.43
CA ALA A 235 -19.12 -26.89 -4.18
C ALA A 235 -20.30 -26.69 -5.11
N PHE A 236 -20.69 -25.43 -5.35
CA PHE A 236 -21.73 -25.07 -6.32
C PHE A 236 -21.37 -25.54 -7.73
N LEU A 237 -20.16 -25.23 -8.22
CA LEU A 237 -19.73 -25.64 -9.56
C LEU A 237 -19.71 -27.17 -9.71
N LYS A 238 -19.17 -27.88 -8.71
CA LYS A 238 -19.17 -29.35 -8.73
C LYS A 238 -20.58 -29.93 -8.70
N HIS A 239 -21.47 -29.34 -7.92
CA HIS A 239 -22.88 -29.74 -7.88
C HIS A 239 -23.56 -29.49 -9.24
N CYS A 240 -23.28 -28.37 -9.91
CA CYS A 240 -23.77 -28.12 -11.27
C CYS A 240 -23.26 -29.16 -12.28
N GLU A 241 -22.01 -29.61 -12.18
CA GLU A 241 -21.45 -30.65 -13.06
C GLU A 241 -22.16 -32.00 -12.87
N LEU A 242 -22.47 -32.36 -11.63
CA LEU A 242 -23.12 -33.63 -11.30
C LEU A 242 -24.64 -33.63 -11.57
N HIS A 243 -25.28 -32.46 -11.51
CA HIS A 243 -26.73 -32.31 -11.65
C HIS A 243 -27.07 -31.27 -12.74
N PRO A 244 -26.94 -31.61 -14.04
CA PRO A 244 -27.08 -30.65 -15.14
C PRO A 244 -28.48 -30.01 -15.23
N ALA A 245 -29.55 -30.77 -14.97
CA ALA A 245 -30.92 -30.23 -14.95
C ALA A 245 -31.12 -29.18 -13.83
N TRP A 246 -30.54 -29.44 -12.66
CA TRP A 246 -30.53 -28.48 -11.55
C TRP A 246 -29.69 -27.25 -11.91
N ALA A 247 -28.54 -27.45 -12.53
CA ALA A 247 -27.64 -26.39 -12.96
C ALA A 247 -28.30 -25.42 -13.93
N GLU A 248 -29.04 -25.95 -14.91
CA GLU A 248 -29.79 -25.15 -15.88
C GLU A 248 -30.81 -24.24 -15.18
N ARG A 249 -31.64 -24.81 -14.29
CA ARG A 249 -32.61 -24.05 -13.49
C ARG A 249 -31.92 -22.97 -12.64
N ALA A 250 -30.86 -23.32 -11.93
CA ALA A 250 -30.11 -22.39 -11.10
C ALA A 250 -29.50 -21.25 -11.94
N HIS A 251 -28.98 -21.55 -13.15
CA HIS A 251 -28.42 -20.55 -14.05
C HIS A 251 -29.46 -19.60 -14.62
N GLN A 252 -30.63 -20.09 -15.03
CA GLN A 252 -31.73 -19.25 -15.51
C GLN A 252 -32.20 -18.26 -14.43
N LEU A 253 -32.44 -18.75 -13.21
CA LEU A 253 -32.81 -17.90 -12.06
C LEU A 253 -31.71 -16.89 -11.73
N ALA A 254 -30.44 -17.32 -11.74
CA ALA A 254 -29.32 -16.44 -11.48
C ALA A 254 -29.17 -15.31 -12.51
N GLN A 255 -29.41 -15.61 -13.80
CA GLN A 255 -29.39 -14.61 -14.87
C GLN A 255 -30.53 -13.59 -14.69
N ARG A 256 -31.76 -14.07 -14.42
CA ARG A 256 -32.92 -13.22 -14.12
C ARG A 256 -32.63 -12.28 -12.95
N ASN A 257 -32.15 -12.80 -11.83
CA ASN A 257 -31.84 -12.01 -10.63
C ASN A 257 -30.68 -11.04 -10.87
N ALA A 258 -29.69 -11.43 -11.69
CA ALA A 258 -28.61 -10.53 -12.08
C ALA A 258 -29.12 -9.35 -12.91
N ALA A 259 -30.04 -9.59 -13.86
CA ALA A 259 -30.69 -8.55 -14.66
C ALA A 259 -31.53 -7.61 -13.77
N GLU A 260 -32.35 -8.15 -12.87
CA GLU A 260 -33.11 -7.36 -11.91
C GLU A 260 -32.21 -6.51 -11.00
N ALA A 261 -31.14 -7.11 -10.44
CA ALA A 261 -30.20 -6.38 -9.60
C ALA A 261 -29.47 -5.27 -10.38
N GLN A 262 -29.22 -5.45 -11.67
CA GLN A 262 -28.71 -4.39 -12.54
C GLN A 262 -29.76 -3.30 -12.76
N ASN A 263 -31.03 -3.66 -12.98
CA ASN A 263 -32.13 -2.70 -13.11
C ASN A 263 -32.31 -1.89 -11.83
N ARG A 264 -32.29 -2.52 -10.64
CA ARG A 264 -32.30 -1.83 -9.33
C ARG A 264 -31.12 -0.86 -9.19
N LYS A 265 -29.93 -1.22 -9.68
CA LYS A 265 -28.75 -0.32 -9.71
C LYS A 265 -28.92 0.84 -10.70
N ARG A 266 -29.56 0.62 -11.85
CA ARG A 266 -29.86 1.68 -12.81
C ARG A 266 -30.89 2.65 -12.23
N LEU A 267 -31.94 2.12 -11.61
CA LEU A 267 -32.95 2.92 -10.91
C LEU A 267 -32.34 3.70 -9.75
N SER A 268 -31.45 3.12 -8.94
CA SER A 268 -30.79 3.87 -7.86
C SER A 268 -29.83 4.95 -8.37
N LYS A 269 -29.17 4.73 -9.52
CA LYS A 269 -28.40 5.77 -10.21
C LYS A 269 -29.30 6.91 -10.71
N LYS A 270 -30.45 6.59 -11.31
CA LYS A 270 -31.44 7.59 -11.75
C LYS A 270 -32.04 8.35 -10.55
N ALA A 271 -32.44 7.64 -9.50
CA ALA A 271 -32.94 8.24 -8.26
C ALA A 271 -31.89 9.15 -7.60
N PHE A 272 -30.60 8.79 -7.66
CA PHE A 272 -29.55 9.70 -7.21
C PHE A 272 -29.35 10.89 -8.16
N ALA A 273 -29.57 10.71 -9.46
CA ALA A 273 -29.50 11.80 -10.43
C ALA A 273 -30.57 12.87 -10.18
N THR A 274 -31.77 12.46 -9.77
CA THR A 274 -32.90 13.36 -9.46
C THR A 274 -32.87 13.94 -8.05
N ARG A 275 -32.03 13.42 -7.14
CA ARG A 275 -31.94 13.96 -5.78
C ARG A 275 -31.30 15.35 -5.79
N THR A 276 -32.03 16.32 -5.25
CA THR A 276 -31.54 17.68 -5.00
C THR A 276 -30.67 17.78 -3.74
N HIS A 277 -30.84 16.86 -2.78
CA HIS A 277 -30.12 16.85 -1.51
C HIS A 277 -29.55 15.47 -1.14
N CYS A 278 -28.40 15.46 -0.47
CA CYS A 278 -27.81 14.24 0.06
C CYS A 278 -28.58 13.75 1.30
N SER A 279 -28.29 12.56 1.80
CA SER A 279 -28.94 11.99 3.00
C SER A 279 -28.70 12.76 4.31
N LYS A 280 -27.92 13.85 4.27
CA LYS A 280 -27.63 14.75 5.40
C LYS A 280 -28.11 16.18 5.13
N GLY A 281 -28.95 16.37 4.11
CA GLY A 281 -29.50 17.68 3.76
C GLY A 281 -28.57 18.61 2.96
N HIS A 282 -27.33 18.21 2.61
CA HIS A 282 -26.50 19.09 1.77
C HIS A 282 -27.01 19.14 0.33
N PRO A 283 -27.09 20.32 -0.29
CA PRO A 283 -27.51 20.46 -1.68
C PRO A 283 -26.52 19.76 -2.61
N LEU A 284 -27.02 18.99 -3.58
CA LEU A 284 -26.24 18.25 -4.57
C LEU A 284 -26.03 19.07 -5.84
N THR A 285 -25.55 20.30 -5.70
CA THR A 285 -25.16 21.15 -6.84
C THR A 285 -23.96 20.54 -7.59
N PRO A 286 -23.73 20.90 -8.87
CA PRO A 286 -22.55 20.44 -9.62
C PRO A 286 -21.22 20.65 -8.87
N GLU A 287 -21.12 21.72 -8.08
CA GLU A 287 -19.95 22.06 -7.27
C GLU A 287 -19.81 21.13 -6.06
N ASN A 288 -20.91 20.75 -5.41
CA ASN A 288 -20.90 19.89 -4.21
C ASN A 288 -20.98 18.39 -4.53
N VAL A 289 -21.10 18.00 -5.79
CA VAL A 289 -21.10 16.60 -6.21
C VAL A 289 -19.75 16.19 -6.76
N GLY A 290 -19.15 15.16 -6.16
CA GLY A 290 -17.96 14.50 -6.65
C GLY A 290 -18.29 13.16 -7.31
N ILE A 291 -17.50 12.74 -8.28
CA ILE A 291 -17.61 11.40 -8.89
C ILE A 291 -16.39 10.58 -8.45
N LYS A 292 -16.63 9.40 -7.86
CA LYS A 292 -15.53 8.50 -7.48
C LYS A 292 -14.93 7.89 -8.76
N PRO A 293 -13.60 7.97 -8.96
CA PRO A 293 -12.97 7.50 -10.19
C PRO A 293 -13.04 5.98 -10.37
N VAL A 294 -13.20 5.21 -9.28
CA VAL A 294 -13.15 3.75 -9.32
C VAL A 294 -14.43 3.13 -9.88
N ASN A 295 -15.59 3.71 -9.58
CA ASN A 295 -16.90 3.12 -9.86
C ASN A 295 -17.91 4.11 -10.46
N GLY A 296 -17.50 5.36 -10.71
CA GLY A 296 -18.36 6.41 -11.25
C GLY A 296 -19.49 6.85 -10.31
N THR A 297 -19.50 6.42 -9.04
CA THR A 297 -20.60 6.81 -8.13
C THR A 297 -20.45 8.25 -7.71
N ARG A 298 -21.54 9.01 -7.82
CA ARG A 298 -21.64 10.37 -7.28
C ARG A 298 -21.60 10.32 -5.74
N TYR A 299 -20.99 11.32 -5.12
CA TYR A 299 -20.97 11.50 -3.67
C TYR A 299 -21.01 12.99 -3.33
N CYS A 300 -21.60 13.32 -2.18
CA CYS A 300 -21.58 14.69 -1.66
C CYS A 300 -20.15 15.03 -1.17
N LYS A 301 -19.52 16.04 -1.77
CA LYS A 301 -18.18 16.51 -1.42
C LYS A 301 -18.15 17.02 0.02
N ALA A 302 -19.14 17.80 0.46
CA ALA A 302 -19.25 18.25 1.84
C ALA A 302 -19.25 17.08 2.84
N CYS A 303 -20.09 16.06 2.63
CA CYS A 303 -20.09 14.83 3.44
C CYS A 303 -18.75 14.11 3.43
N ASN A 304 -18.10 14.03 2.27
CA ASN A 304 -16.81 13.35 2.14
C ASN A 304 -15.68 14.14 2.82
N TYR A 305 -15.64 15.47 2.69
CA TYR A 305 -14.71 16.33 3.41
C TYR A 305 -14.91 16.21 4.92
N ALA A 306 -16.15 16.25 5.39
CA ALA A 306 -16.47 16.01 6.79
C ALA A 306 -15.99 14.64 7.27
N ASN A 307 -16.18 13.58 6.47
CA ASN A 307 -15.69 12.24 6.80
C ASN A 307 -14.16 12.12 6.80
N VAL A 308 -13.47 12.73 5.83
CA VAL A 308 -12.01 12.76 5.75
C VAL A 308 -11.40 13.56 6.90
N ALA A 309 -12.02 14.71 7.24
CA ALA A 309 -11.62 15.53 8.37
C ALA A 309 -11.87 14.83 9.72
N ARG A 310 -12.94 14.03 9.81
CA ARG A 310 -13.25 13.26 11.01
C ARG A 310 -12.23 12.13 11.23
N GLY A 311 -11.85 11.43 10.15
CA GLY A 311 -11.06 10.19 10.23
C GLY A 311 -11.84 9.05 10.89
N LYS A 312 -11.49 7.79 10.61
CA LYS A 312 -11.96 6.68 11.46
C LYS A 312 -11.08 6.63 12.71
N PRO A 313 -11.63 6.39 13.91
CA PRO A 313 -10.81 6.14 15.09
C PRO A 313 -9.99 4.86 14.86
N ILE A 314 -8.74 4.89 15.31
CA ILE A 314 -7.83 3.75 15.22
C ILE A 314 -8.28 2.66 16.20
N THR A 315 -8.24 1.39 15.82
CA THR A 315 -8.43 0.30 16.79
C THR A 315 -7.10 0.04 17.52
N PRO A 316 -7.11 -0.49 18.75
CA PRO A 316 -5.88 -0.80 19.48
C PRO A 316 -4.90 -1.69 18.69
N ASP A 317 -5.40 -2.65 17.91
CA ASP A 317 -4.55 -3.52 17.09
C ASP A 317 -3.88 -2.77 15.95
N VAL A 318 -4.61 -1.84 15.31
CA VAL A 318 -4.05 -0.99 14.25
C VAL A 318 -3.03 -0.02 14.84
N GLU A 319 -3.27 0.48 16.05
CA GLU A 319 -2.30 1.31 16.77
C GLU A 319 -1.02 0.53 17.08
N ARG A 320 -1.14 -0.69 17.61
CA ARG A 320 0.01 -1.57 17.85
C ARG A 320 0.78 -1.85 16.57
N ALA A 321 0.08 -2.14 15.47
CA ALA A 321 0.70 -2.34 14.16
C ALA A 321 1.42 -1.08 13.65
N VAL A 322 0.87 0.12 13.91
CA VAL A 322 1.53 1.39 13.60
C VAL A 322 2.78 1.59 14.45
N ARG A 323 2.74 1.32 15.76
CA ARG A 323 3.92 1.43 16.64
C ARG A 323 5.03 0.48 16.21
N ASN A 324 4.69 -0.78 15.97
CA ASN A 324 5.64 -1.77 15.48
C ASN A 324 6.23 -1.37 14.12
N ALA A 325 5.42 -0.82 13.21
CA ALA A 325 5.92 -0.29 11.94
C ALA A 325 6.94 0.86 12.13
N ILE A 326 6.78 1.69 13.15
CA ILE A 326 7.73 2.75 13.47
C ILE A 326 9.01 2.18 14.10
N LEU A 327 8.90 1.26 15.06
CA LEU A 327 10.07 0.61 15.65
C LEU A 327 10.91 -0.14 14.60
N THR A 328 10.26 -0.77 13.62
CA THR A 328 10.92 -1.45 12.49
C THR A 328 11.42 -0.52 11.39
N ASN A 329 11.54 0.78 11.68
CA ASN A 329 12.05 1.78 10.74
C ASN A 329 11.25 1.96 9.43
N MET A 330 9.97 1.57 9.40
CA MET A 330 9.12 1.80 8.23
C MET A 330 8.92 3.30 7.97
N LYS A 331 8.84 3.68 6.68
CA LYS A 331 8.50 5.06 6.31
C LYS A 331 7.05 5.33 6.70
N ILE A 332 6.80 6.50 7.29
CA ILE A 332 5.43 6.88 7.69
C ILE A 332 4.49 6.91 6.48
N THR A 333 4.98 7.27 5.30
CA THR A 333 4.20 7.19 4.05
C THR A 333 3.67 5.80 3.78
N ASP A 334 4.45 4.76 4.08
CA ASP A 334 4.13 3.37 3.75
C ASP A 334 3.12 2.81 4.76
N ILE A 335 3.11 3.36 5.98
CA ILE A 335 2.09 3.07 7.00
C ILE A 335 0.70 3.44 6.49
N TYR A 336 0.54 4.57 5.78
CA TYR A 336 -0.78 5.08 5.38
C TYR A 336 -1.14 5.05 3.89
N ASN A 337 -0.16 4.97 2.99
CA ASN A 337 -0.40 4.77 1.56
C ASN A 337 -0.23 3.30 1.15
N GLY A 338 0.49 2.50 1.96
CA GLY A 338 0.97 1.19 1.58
C GLY A 338 2.26 1.30 0.75
N GLY A 339 3.22 0.44 1.05
CA GLY A 339 4.40 0.25 0.20
C GLY A 339 4.08 -0.63 -1.02
N PRO A 340 5.05 -0.82 -1.94
CA PRO A 340 4.91 -1.77 -3.06
C PRO A 340 4.48 -3.16 -2.54
N GLY A 341 3.36 -3.68 -3.05
CA GLY A 341 2.85 -5.00 -2.65
C GLY A 341 2.16 -5.07 -1.28
N ARG A 342 2.09 -3.97 -0.51
CA ARG A 342 1.51 -3.97 0.85
C ARG A 342 0.31 -3.03 0.96
N LYS A 343 -0.75 -3.49 1.65
CA LYS A 343 -1.88 -2.63 2.01
C LYS A 343 -1.48 -1.65 3.12
N PRO A 344 -1.96 -0.40 3.12
CA PRO A 344 -1.74 0.52 4.23
C PRO A 344 -2.28 -0.06 5.53
N ILE A 345 -1.57 0.17 6.64
CA ILE A 345 -2.00 -0.24 7.98
C ILE A 345 -3.23 0.56 8.39
N CYS A 346 -3.27 1.86 8.06
CA CYS A 346 -4.41 2.74 8.29
C CYS A 346 -4.49 3.84 7.24
N THR A 347 -5.58 4.61 7.18
CA THR A 347 -5.64 5.78 6.28
C THR A 347 -4.91 6.99 6.88
N TYR A 348 -4.43 7.92 6.06
CA TYR A 348 -3.81 9.16 6.56
C TYR A 348 -4.74 9.92 7.51
N GLY A 349 -6.03 10.02 7.18
CA GLY A 349 -7.03 10.66 8.04
C GLY A 349 -7.19 9.95 9.39
N THR A 350 -7.16 8.62 9.40
CA THR A 350 -7.16 7.81 10.62
C THR A 350 -5.89 8.04 11.45
N LEU A 351 -4.70 7.97 10.84
CA LEU A 351 -3.44 8.17 11.55
C LEU A 351 -3.33 9.59 12.12
N ARG A 352 -3.68 10.60 11.32
CA ARG A 352 -3.71 12.01 11.75
C ARG A 352 -4.69 12.21 12.91
N THR A 353 -5.84 11.56 12.84
CA THR A 353 -6.84 11.63 13.91
C THR A 353 -6.37 10.89 15.16
N ALA A 354 -5.75 9.73 15.00
CA ALA A 354 -5.19 8.93 16.10
C ALA A 354 -4.08 9.67 16.84
N ARG A 355 -3.12 10.27 16.12
CA ARG A 355 -2.05 11.09 16.71
C ARG A 355 -2.56 12.35 17.41
N ARG A 356 -3.76 12.81 17.06
CA ARG A 356 -4.46 13.87 17.79
C ARG A 356 -5.05 13.23 19.05
N LEU A 357 -6.06 12.38 18.87
CA LEU A 357 -6.85 11.72 19.92
C LEU A 357 -6.04 10.97 21.01
N ASN A 358 -4.86 10.45 20.66
CA ASN A 358 -3.98 9.67 21.55
C ASN A 358 -2.62 10.39 21.66
N ALA A 359 -2.45 11.16 22.73
CA ALA A 359 -1.23 11.91 23.01
C ALA A 359 -0.01 11.01 23.19
N ASP A 360 -0.19 9.79 23.73
CA ASP A 360 0.89 8.83 23.89
C ASP A 360 1.42 8.36 22.53
N LEU A 361 0.52 8.00 21.60
CA LEU A 361 0.91 7.70 20.22
C LEU A 361 1.55 8.91 19.55
N GLY A 362 1.06 10.13 19.84
CA GLY A 362 1.64 11.38 19.37
C GLY A 362 3.10 11.56 19.80
N ARG A 363 3.36 11.48 21.11
CA ARG A 363 4.70 11.56 21.72
C ARG A 363 5.62 10.49 21.17
N PHE A 364 5.18 9.23 21.16
CA PHE A 364 5.93 8.12 20.58
C PHE A 364 6.35 8.39 19.13
N PHE A 365 5.46 8.97 18.32
CA PHE A 365 5.80 9.36 16.94
C PHE A 365 6.87 10.45 16.90
N ASP A 366 6.77 11.45 17.77
CA ASP A 366 7.66 12.60 17.77
C ASP A 366 9.03 12.26 18.34
N GLU A 367 9.12 11.40 19.37
CA GLU A 367 10.35 10.80 19.90
C GLU A 367 11.06 9.96 18.81
N GLN A 368 10.34 9.02 18.19
CA GLN A 368 10.94 8.18 17.16
C GLN A 368 11.31 8.97 15.89
N LEU A 369 10.59 10.08 15.59
CA LEU A 369 10.94 10.96 14.49
C LEU A 369 12.07 11.93 14.83
N SER A 370 12.18 12.39 16.07
CA SER A 370 13.29 13.24 16.53
C SER A 370 14.57 12.42 16.55
N GLU A 371 14.54 11.19 17.07
CA GLU A 371 15.64 10.22 16.98
C GLU A 371 16.05 9.98 15.52
N ARG A 372 15.09 9.71 14.63
CA ARG A 372 15.39 9.55 13.19
C ARG A 372 15.87 10.83 12.52
N ARG A 373 15.42 12.01 12.96
CA ARG A 373 15.88 13.30 12.42
C ARG A 373 17.27 13.65 12.96
N ALA A 374 17.56 13.33 14.21
CA ALA A 374 18.90 13.39 14.77
C ALA A 374 19.83 12.47 13.97
N TYR A 375 19.41 11.22 13.74
CA TYR A 375 20.14 10.26 12.93
C TYR A 375 20.27 10.65 11.43
N ARG A 376 19.25 11.26 10.83
CA ARG A 376 19.33 11.74 9.43
C ARG A 376 20.09 13.04 9.29
N ARG A 377 20.07 13.91 10.29
CA ARG A 377 20.93 15.10 10.33
C ARG A 377 22.39 14.66 10.49
N SER A 378 22.68 13.72 11.38
CA SER A 378 24.04 13.17 11.51
C SER A 378 24.55 12.49 10.23
N ASN A 379 23.68 11.85 9.44
CA ASN A 379 24.08 11.19 8.18
C ASN A 379 23.95 12.03 6.89
N GLY A 380 23.37 13.23 6.94
CA GLY A 380 23.17 14.10 5.76
C GLY A 380 24.03 15.37 5.74
N GLY A 381 24.73 15.65 6.83
CA GLY A 381 25.60 16.79 7.05
C GLY A 381 25.95 16.77 8.53
N VAL A 382 27.15 16.26 8.83
CA VAL A 382 27.67 15.98 10.17
C VAL A 382 27.31 17.09 11.17
N LEU A 383 26.24 16.88 11.91
CA LEU A 383 26.17 17.26 13.32
C LEU A 383 26.02 15.94 14.04
N VAL A 384 27.19 15.37 14.40
CA VAL A 384 27.35 14.56 15.61
C VAL A 384 26.56 15.30 16.72
N PRO A 385 25.91 14.62 17.68
CA PRO A 385 25.57 15.28 18.94
C PRO A 385 26.74 16.19 19.33
N ASP A 386 26.49 17.39 19.87
CA ASP A 386 27.54 18.18 20.53
C ASP A 386 28.02 17.39 21.78
N CYS A 387 28.61 16.20 21.57
CA CYS A 387 29.84 15.86 22.21
C CYS A 387 30.75 16.99 21.73
N SER A 388 31.11 17.90 22.62
CA SER A 388 32.26 18.75 22.35
C SER A 388 33.37 17.82 21.82
N PRO A 389 34.18 18.20 20.83
CA PRO A 389 35.36 17.41 20.46
C PRO A 389 36.21 17.02 21.69
N ASN A 390 36.04 17.72 22.81
CA ASN A 390 36.64 17.41 24.11
C ASN A 390 36.04 16.20 24.85
N ASP A 391 34.80 15.78 24.57
CA ASP A 391 34.08 14.68 25.25
C ASP A 391 34.42 13.30 24.69
N ILE A 392 35.06 13.24 23.52
CA ILE A 392 35.60 12.01 22.95
C ILE A 392 37.07 11.93 23.39
N PRO A 393 37.49 10.85 24.08
CA PRO A 393 38.88 10.70 24.52
C PRO A 393 39.82 10.68 23.31
N VAL A 394 41.03 11.24 23.47
CA VAL A 394 42.07 11.15 22.43
C VAL A 394 42.28 9.68 22.09
N TYR A 395 42.11 9.35 20.82
CA TYR A 395 42.41 8.02 20.34
C TYR A 395 43.93 7.79 20.42
N ILE A 396 44.36 6.86 21.27
CA ILE A 396 45.76 6.43 21.36
C ILE A 396 45.91 5.18 20.50
N PHE A 397 46.81 5.25 19.53
CA PHE A 397 47.09 4.16 18.62
C PHE A 397 47.63 2.93 19.36
N GLN A 398 47.03 1.78 19.07
CA GLN A 398 47.52 0.49 19.54
C GLN A 398 48.20 -0.25 18.38
N PRO A 399 49.26 -1.03 18.64
CA PRO A 399 49.81 -1.96 17.66
C PRO A 399 48.70 -2.88 17.11
N GLY A 400 48.57 -2.98 15.79
CA GLY A 400 47.52 -3.79 15.13
C GLY A 400 46.27 -3.00 14.68
N ASP A 401 46.16 -1.72 15.03
CA ASP A 401 44.99 -0.91 14.67
C ASP A 401 44.90 -0.65 13.16
N TYR A 402 46.03 -0.51 12.47
CA TYR A 402 46.03 -0.37 11.01
C TYR A 402 45.43 -1.61 10.34
N GLU A 403 45.86 -2.79 10.75
CA GLU A 403 45.37 -4.08 10.26
C GLU A 403 43.90 -4.28 10.57
N TRP A 404 43.46 -3.84 11.76
CA TRP A 404 42.05 -3.84 12.13
C TRP A 404 41.20 -2.92 11.23
N LEU A 405 41.60 -1.65 11.06
CA LEU A 405 40.92 -0.69 10.18
C LEU A 405 40.92 -1.17 8.72
N TYR A 406 42.06 -1.66 8.24
CA TYR A 406 42.21 -2.21 6.90
C TYR A 406 41.34 -3.46 6.73
N GLY A 407 41.16 -4.28 7.77
CA GLY A 407 40.27 -5.44 7.79
C GLY A 407 38.78 -5.09 7.68
N LEU A 408 38.37 -3.87 8.04
CA LEU A 408 36.99 -3.39 7.88
C LEU A 408 36.64 -2.99 6.44
N THR A 409 37.65 -2.78 5.60
CA THR A 409 37.45 -2.46 4.18
C THR A 409 37.31 -3.74 3.34
N PRO A 410 36.35 -3.81 2.39
CA PRO A 410 36.15 -5.00 1.57
C PRO A 410 37.38 -5.38 0.74
N ARG A 411 37.70 -6.68 0.68
CA ARG A 411 38.85 -7.21 -0.08
C ARG A 411 38.78 -6.99 -1.59
N HIS A 412 37.60 -6.71 -2.14
CA HIS A 412 37.43 -6.45 -3.58
C HIS A 412 37.82 -5.03 -3.99
N LEU A 413 38.01 -4.11 -3.02
CA LEU A 413 38.52 -2.78 -3.32
C LEU A 413 40.04 -2.85 -3.59
N PRO A 414 40.56 -2.11 -4.58
CA PRO A 414 42.00 -1.98 -4.80
C PRO A 414 42.71 -1.53 -3.53
N LYS A 415 43.96 -1.98 -3.33
CA LYS A 415 44.76 -1.63 -2.14
C LYS A 415 44.79 -0.12 -1.88
N ASN A 416 45.04 0.69 -2.90
CA ASN A 416 45.10 2.15 -2.78
C ASN A 416 43.78 2.76 -2.29
N ASP A 417 42.64 2.26 -2.74
CA ASP A 417 41.33 2.76 -2.33
C ASP A 417 41.01 2.37 -0.88
N ARG A 418 41.46 1.18 -0.46
CA ARG A 418 41.37 0.74 0.93
C ARG A 418 42.24 1.62 1.83
N ASP A 419 43.45 1.94 1.40
CA ASP A 419 44.38 2.81 2.14
C ASP A 419 43.80 4.23 2.30
N VAL A 420 43.13 4.78 1.26
CA VAL A 420 42.41 6.06 1.36
C VAL A 420 41.29 6.01 2.40
N ILE A 421 40.45 4.97 2.38
CA ILE A 421 39.36 4.84 3.35
C ILE A 421 39.89 4.66 4.78
N VAL A 422 40.98 3.92 4.95
CA VAL A 422 41.65 3.75 6.24
C VAL A 422 42.25 5.07 6.72
N SER A 423 42.85 5.86 5.82
CA SER A 423 43.35 7.21 6.12
C SER A 423 42.23 8.16 6.55
N ASP A 424 41.06 8.11 5.91
CA ASP A 424 39.90 8.91 6.33
C ASP A 424 39.39 8.50 7.72
N LEU A 425 39.28 7.19 8.00
CA LEU A 425 38.93 6.68 9.33
C LEU A 425 39.93 7.13 10.39
N TRP A 426 41.21 7.12 10.04
CA TRP A 426 42.29 7.58 10.90
C TRP A 426 42.15 9.06 11.27
N ILE A 427 41.92 9.91 10.26
CA ILE A 427 41.71 11.35 10.45
C ILE A 427 40.50 11.57 11.37
N GLU A 428 39.38 10.87 11.13
CA GLU A 428 38.19 11.02 11.99
C GLU A 428 38.40 10.55 13.44
N LEU A 429 39.21 9.52 13.68
CA LEU A 429 39.58 9.06 15.03
C LEU A 429 40.48 10.07 15.75
N THR A 430 41.49 10.59 15.05
CA THR A 430 42.47 11.54 15.60
C THR A 430 41.89 12.94 15.83
N GLU A 431 40.98 13.40 14.96
CA GLU A 431 40.22 14.64 15.13
C GLU A 431 39.08 14.52 16.16
N ARG A 432 38.95 13.37 16.83
CA ARG A 432 37.90 13.10 17.82
C ARG A 432 36.48 13.27 17.25
N ARG A 433 36.28 12.96 15.96
CA ARG A 433 34.96 12.94 15.30
C ARG A 433 34.27 11.59 15.40
N LEU A 434 35.04 10.55 15.71
CA LEU A 434 34.59 9.16 15.72
C LEU A 434 35.10 8.45 16.99
N ARG A 435 34.23 7.67 17.63
CA ARG A 435 34.62 6.77 18.72
C ARG A 435 35.04 5.41 18.15
N ARG A 436 35.92 4.69 18.86
CA ARG A 436 36.43 3.39 18.40
C ARG A 436 35.31 2.38 18.15
N GLU A 437 34.29 2.37 19.00
CA GLU A 437 33.11 1.51 18.89
C GLU A 437 32.26 1.78 17.62
N ASP A 438 32.29 3.00 17.09
CA ASP A 438 31.48 3.41 15.94
C ASP A 438 32.18 3.19 14.58
N VAL A 439 33.48 2.86 14.60
CA VAL A 439 34.32 2.67 13.41
C VAL A 439 33.71 1.71 12.38
N PRO A 440 33.17 0.51 12.73
CA PRO A 440 32.62 -0.40 11.73
C PRO A 440 31.40 0.14 10.99
N THR A 441 30.58 0.96 11.66
CA THR A 441 29.43 1.64 11.03
C THR A 441 29.92 2.74 10.11
N ARG A 442 30.89 3.55 10.57
CA ARG A 442 31.44 4.65 9.80
C ARG A 442 32.21 4.19 8.55
N ALA A 443 32.95 3.09 8.64
CA ALA A 443 33.65 2.47 7.52
C ALA A 443 32.69 2.17 6.35
N LYS A 444 31.49 1.64 6.64
CA LYS A 444 30.46 1.35 5.61
C LYS A 444 30.00 2.61 4.90
N ASP A 445 29.92 3.73 5.60
CA ASP A 445 29.48 5.00 5.01
C ASP A 445 30.60 5.68 4.23
N LEU A 446 31.85 5.60 4.69
CA LEU A 446 33.02 6.04 3.92
C LEU A 446 33.21 5.21 2.64
N ILE A 447 32.99 3.89 2.67
CA ILE A 447 32.98 3.06 1.46
C ILE A 447 31.89 3.52 0.47
N LYS A 448 30.67 3.79 0.95
CA LYS A 448 29.59 4.31 0.08
C LYS A 448 29.93 5.70 -0.48
N LYS A 449 30.58 6.55 0.31
CA LYS A 449 31.04 7.88 -0.11
C LYS A 449 32.12 7.75 -1.18
N HIS A 450 33.16 6.95 -0.92
CA HIS A 450 34.25 6.65 -1.87
C HIS A 450 33.72 6.11 -3.19
N ASN A 451 32.79 5.15 -3.16
CA ASN A 451 32.18 4.59 -4.38
C ASN A 451 31.32 5.61 -5.16
N ARG A 452 30.76 6.62 -4.47
CA ARG A 452 30.01 7.71 -5.12
C ARG A 452 30.95 8.72 -5.76
N GLU A 453 32.08 9.01 -5.12
CA GLU A 453 33.09 9.97 -5.58
C GLU A 453 33.99 9.37 -6.67
N ASN A 454 34.19 8.05 -6.66
CA ASN A 454 35.00 7.30 -7.62
C ASN A 454 34.14 6.30 -8.41
N PRO A 455 33.10 6.77 -9.13
CA PRO A 455 32.14 5.88 -9.75
C PRO A 455 32.77 5.05 -10.88
N SER A 456 33.82 5.56 -11.56
CA SER A 456 34.56 4.87 -12.61
C SER A 456 35.34 3.63 -12.15
N ARG A 457 35.54 3.47 -10.83
CA ARG A 457 36.29 2.33 -10.25
C ARG A 457 35.39 1.25 -9.66
N ALA A 458 34.09 1.52 -9.49
CA ALA A 458 33.11 0.50 -9.14
C ALA A 458 32.80 -0.38 -10.37
N TYR A 459 33.72 -1.28 -10.73
CA TYR A 459 33.55 -2.22 -11.84
C TYR A 459 32.28 -3.06 -11.62
N GLY A 460 31.31 -2.93 -12.54
CA GLY A 460 30.17 -3.86 -12.66
C GLY A 460 28.85 -3.47 -11.99
N ASP A 461 28.72 -2.30 -11.34
CA ASP A 461 27.40 -1.82 -10.91
C ASP A 461 26.73 -0.99 -12.03
N ILE A 462 25.43 -1.18 -12.23
CA ILE A 462 24.60 -0.55 -13.29
C ILE A 462 24.55 0.99 -13.18
N ARG A 463 25.11 1.54 -12.10
CA ARG A 463 25.18 2.97 -11.78
C ARG A 463 26.56 3.58 -11.99
N SER A 464 27.57 2.77 -12.28
CA SER A 464 28.87 3.27 -12.70
C SER A 464 28.73 3.81 -14.14
N PRO A 465 29.22 5.02 -14.44
CA PRO A 465 29.30 5.49 -15.81
C PRO A 465 30.25 4.55 -16.56
N LEU A 466 29.68 3.74 -17.44
CA LEU A 466 30.44 2.86 -18.33
C LEU A 466 31.35 3.73 -19.19
N SER A 467 32.60 3.28 -19.40
CA SER A 467 33.54 3.95 -20.29
C SER A 467 32.91 4.19 -21.66
N LEU A 468 33.27 5.29 -22.33
CA LEU A 468 32.90 5.51 -23.72
C LEU A 468 33.48 4.42 -24.64
N ASP A 469 34.58 3.80 -24.22
CA ASP A 469 35.22 2.68 -24.91
C ASP A 469 34.60 1.31 -24.56
N ALA A 470 33.57 1.28 -23.70
CA ALA A 470 32.82 0.05 -23.47
C ALA A 470 31.81 -0.16 -24.62
N PRO A 471 31.55 -1.41 -25.02
CA PRO A 471 30.53 -1.69 -26.03
C PRO A 471 29.16 -1.18 -25.56
N ALA A 472 28.42 -0.56 -26.47
CA ALA A 472 27.09 0.01 -26.23
C ALA A 472 26.08 -1.06 -25.81
N TYR A 473 26.26 -2.27 -26.35
CA TYR A 473 25.44 -3.45 -26.10
C TYR A 473 26.34 -4.64 -25.74
N LEU A 474 25.86 -5.54 -24.89
CA LEU A 474 26.63 -6.72 -24.44
C LEU A 474 27.11 -7.61 -25.60
N ASP A 475 26.40 -7.57 -26.73
CA ASP A 475 26.60 -8.47 -27.86
C ASP A 475 27.13 -7.72 -29.11
N GLY A 476 27.42 -6.42 -28.99
CA GLY A 476 27.78 -5.55 -30.11
C GLY A 476 29.22 -5.03 -30.02
N THR A 477 29.85 -4.83 -31.18
CA THR A 477 31.18 -4.22 -31.28
C THR A 477 31.15 -2.69 -31.23
N MET A 478 29.96 -2.08 -31.37
CA MET A 478 29.80 -0.62 -31.40
C MET A 478 30.11 -0.03 -30.03
N LEU A 479 31.01 0.95 -29.97
CA LEU A 479 31.43 1.59 -28.72
C LEU A 479 30.38 2.62 -28.27
N ARG A 480 30.25 2.85 -26.96
CA ARG A 480 29.34 3.87 -26.43
C ARG A 480 29.70 5.27 -26.93
N GLY A 481 30.98 5.58 -27.12
CA GLY A 481 31.44 6.83 -27.71
C GLY A 481 30.84 7.10 -29.10
N GLU A 482 30.65 6.05 -29.90
CA GLU A 482 30.08 6.15 -31.25
C GLU A 482 28.57 6.44 -31.24
N THR A 483 27.88 6.18 -30.12
CA THR A 483 26.44 6.52 -29.96
C THR A 483 26.18 7.96 -29.55
N VAL A 484 27.23 8.71 -29.19
CA VAL A 484 27.12 10.12 -28.82
C VAL A 484 27.20 10.95 -30.10
N SER A 485 26.04 11.26 -30.69
CA SER A 485 25.92 11.89 -32.01
C SER A 485 26.34 13.37 -32.09
N GLU A 486 26.63 14.00 -30.95
CA GLU A 486 27.05 15.40 -30.87
C GLU A 486 28.18 15.50 -29.86
N SER A 487 29.35 16.03 -30.26
CA SER A 487 30.45 16.16 -29.32
C SER A 487 30.11 17.25 -28.29
N LEU A 488 30.44 17.03 -27.01
CA LEU A 488 30.20 18.02 -25.95
C LEU A 488 30.90 19.36 -26.23
N TRP A 489 31.94 19.33 -27.08
CA TRP A 489 32.75 20.47 -27.48
C TRP A 489 32.17 21.28 -28.65
N GLU A 490 31.24 20.74 -29.43
CA GLU A 490 30.53 21.51 -30.47
C GLU A 490 29.41 22.40 -29.91
N ARG A 491 29.11 22.29 -28.60
CA ARG A 491 28.08 23.07 -27.89
C ARG A 491 28.62 24.13 -26.92
N LEU A 492 29.93 24.20 -26.72
CA LEU A 492 30.62 25.28 -25.99
C LEU A 492 31.21 26.26 -27.01
#